data_AF-A0A6A8Q6M9-F1
#
_entry.id   AF-A0A6A8Q6M9-F1
#
_cell.length_a   1.000
_cell.length_b   1.000
_cell.length_c   1.000
_cell.angle_alpha   90.00
_cell.angle_beta   90.00
_cell.angle_gamma   90.00
#
_symmetry.space_group_name_H-M   'P 1'
#
loop_
_entity.id
_entity.type
_entity.pdbx_description
1 polymer ?
#
loop_
_entity_poly.entity_id
_entity_poly.type
_entity_poly.pdbx_seq_one_letter_code
_entity_poly.pdbx_strand_id
1 'polypeptide(L)'
;MKTFLIALFLLTTLTITSCDEEDPPAKAQLRGVVNTADGQPVADAAIHIRNYLVPGGFTEPPSSGSTGFEFTVTEEGHFLIELYRYGSNRPLTTLVDEILQTGNHRITIADSLLTNGTYRYTITGTSQQSERYFLVNKPDSALLHTIPFERTNQDGEFTISIRNLALGEIFYDGKNSILIGDSLKILVQQGDTFTAMDSLKLSRQEDTFIELKSQQP
;
A
#
# COMPACT_ATOMS: atom_id res chain seq x y z
N MET A 1 7.63 -29.70 -73.00
CA MET A 1 6.21 -29.77 -72.63
C MET A 1 6.13 -29.82 -71.11
N LYS A 2 5.46 -28.84 -70.52
CA LYS A 2 5.44 -28.57 -69.08
C LYS A 2 4.43 -29.48 -68.37
N THR A 3 4.92 -30.11 -67.30
CA THR A 3 4.15 -30.66 -66.17
C THR A 3 3.31 -29.57 -65.50
N PHE A 4 2.15 -29.91 -64.92
CA PHE A 4 1.94 -29.87 -63.46
C PHE A 4 0.47 -30.18 -63.04
N LEU A 5 0.36 -31.04 -62.03
CA LEU A 5 -0.77 -31.33 -61.15
C LEU A 5 -1.45 -30.06 -60.59
N ILE A 6 -2.75 -30.13 -60.27
CA ILE A 6 -3.44 -29.57 -59.08
C ILE A 6 -4.81 -30.30 -59.02
N ALA A 7 -5.09 -31.26 -58.13
CA ALA A 7 -5.15 -31.29 -56.66
C ALA A 7 -6.43 -30.63 -56.09
N LEU A 8 -7.25 -31.52 -55.52
CA LEU A 8 -8.58 -31.39 -54.92
C LEU A 8 -8.64 -30.34 -53.80
N PHE A 9 -9.54 -29.36 -53.93
CA PHE A 9 -9.81 -28.33 -52.92
C PHE A 9 -10.73 -28.90 -51.83
N LEU A 10 -10.15 -29.32 -50.70
CA LEU A 10 -10.89 -29.59 -49.47
C LEU A 10 -10.81 -28.34 -48.58
N LEU A 11 -11.92 -27.61 -48.48
CA LEU A 11 -12.05 -26.38 -47.73
C LEU A 11 -12.29 -26.70 -46.25
N THR A 12 -11.22 -26.90 -45.47
CA THR A 12 -11.27 -26.92 -44.00
C THR A 12 -11.10 -25.50 -43.48
N THR A 13 -12.19 -24.88 -43.03
CA THR A 13 -12.17 -23.63 -42.27
C THR A 13 -11.61 -23.89 -40.88
N LEU A 14 -10.32 -23.57 -40.70
CA LEU A 14 -9.68 -23.48 -39.39
C LEU A 14 -10.13 -22.16 -38.75
N THR A 15 -11.11 -22.19 -37.86
CA THR A 15 -11.39 -21.05 -36.97
C THR A 15 -10.32 -21.06 -35.89
N ILE A 16 -9.29 -20.22 -36.06
CA ILE A 16 -8.35 -19.89 -35.00
C ILE A 16 -9.10 -18.98 -34.04
N THR A 17 -9.65 -19.53 -32.97
CA THR A 17 -10.05 -18.74 -31.82
C THR A 17 -8.78 -18.18 -31.20
N SER A 18 -8.50 -16.90 -31.46
CA SER A 18 -7.61 -16.11 -30.60
C SER A 18 -8.21 -16.19 -29.19
N CYS A 19 -7.59 -16.95 -28.30
CA CYS A 19 -7.67 -16.62 -26.89
C CYS A 19 -6.92 -15.31 -26.75
N ASP A 20 -7.64 -14.20 -26.81
CA ASP A 20 -7.19 -13.00 -26.13
C ASP A 20 -7.14 -13.39 -24.65
N GLU A 21 -5.96 -13.80 -24.17
CA GLU A 21 -5.66 -13.63 -22.75
C GLU A 21 -5.80 -12.12 -22.53
N GLU A 22 -6.96 -11.69 -22.04
CA GLU A 22 -7.11 -10.36 -21.46
C GLU A 22 -5.93 -10.22 -20.51
N ASP A 23 -5.00 -9.31 -20.87
CA ASP A 23 -3.95 -8.89 -19.96
C ASP A 23 -4.64 -8.66 -18.61
N PRO A 24 -4.12 -9.26 -17.52
CA PRO A 24 -4.74 -9.10 -16.21
C PRO A 24 -4.96 -7.60 -16.00
N PRO A 25 -6.18 -7.18 -15.60
CA PRO A 25 -6.55 -5.77 -15.64
C PRO A 25 -5.45 -4.97 -14.97
N ALA A 26 -4.98 -3.93 -15.68
CA ALA A 26 -3.97 -3.02 -15.16
C ALA A 26 -4.36 -2.67 -13.72
N LYS A 27 -3.45 -2.89 -12.77
CA LYS A 27 -3.78 -2.75 -11.34
C LYS A 27 -4.24 -1.33 -11.10
N ALA A 28 -5.50 -1.17 -10.72
CA ALA A 28 -6.14 0.12 -10.54
C ALA A 28 -5.31 1.06 -9.64
N GLN A 29 -5.26 2.33 -10.03
CA GLN A 29 -4.42 3.36 -9.42
C GLN A 29 -5.24 4.56 -8.96
N LEU A 30 -4.88 5.09 -7.80
CA LEU A 30 -5.21 6.45 -7.42
C LEU A 30 -4.10 7.36 -7.96
N ARG A 31 -4.45 8.20 -8.92
CA ARG A 31 -3.59 9.23 -9.49
C ARG A 31 -4.06 10.59 -8.99
N GLY A 32 -3.15 11.53 -8.83
CA GLY A 32 -3.58 12.89 -8.56
C GLY A 32 -2.49 13.90 -8.80
N VAL A 33 -2.92 15.16 -8.79
CA VAL A 33 -2.05 16.33 -8.91
C VAL A 33 -2.32 17.28 -7.76
N VAL A 34 -1.26 17.83 -7.18
CA VAL A 34 -1.31 18.86 -6.16
C VAL A 34 -0.83 20.15 -6.77
N ASN A 35 -1.74 21.13 -6.82
CA ASN A 35 -1.47 22.47 -7.32
C ASN A 35 -1.70 23.50 -6.21
N THR A 36 -0.97 24.61 -6.24
CA THR A 36 -1.31 25.81 -5.47
C THR A 36 -2.64 26.42 -5.96
N ALA A 37 -3.16 27.40 -5.23
CA ALA A 37 -4.38 28.12 -5.61
C ALA A 37 -4.27 28.84 -6.97
N ASP A 38 -3.07 29.31 -7.34
CA ASP A 38 -2.75 29.92 -8.63
C ASP A 38 -2.40 28.90 -9.72
N GLY A 39 -2.50 27.60 -9.44
CA GLY A 39 -2.36 26.53 -10.42
C GLY A 39 -0.93 26.07 -10.68
N GLN A 40 0.04 26.46 -9.86
CA GLN A 40 1.42 25.97 -9.95
C GLN A 40 1.54 24.58 -9.31
N PRO A 41 2.33 23.66 -9.89
CA PRO A 41 2.54 22.34 -9.31
C PRO A 41 3.28 22.42 -7.97
N VAL A 42 2.90 21.56 -7.04
CA VAL A 42 3.53 21.46 -5.72
C VAL A 42 4.37 20.20 -5.67
N ALA A 43 5.69 20.36 -5.80
CA ALA A 43 6.65 19.27 -5.72
C ALA A 43 6.94 18.83 -4.27
N ASP A 44 7.33 17.56 -4.10
CA ASP A 44 7.72 16.94 -2.83
C ASP A 44 6.68 17.06 -1.69
N ALA A 45 5.41 17.25 -2.04
CA ALA A 45 4.32 17.22 -1.08
C ALA A 45 4.10 15.78 -0.61
N ALA A 46 4.03 15.59 0.70
CA ALA A 46 3.80 14.30 1.32
C ALA A 46 2.31 13.95 1.26
N ILE A 47 1.99 12.82 0.64
CA ILE A 47 0.61 12.34 0.49
C ILE A 47 0.31 11.30 1.56
N HIS A 48 -0.61 11.62 2.46
CA HIS A 48 -1.14 10.70 3.47
C HIS A 48 -2.57 10.30 3.13
N ILE A 49 -2.98 9.12 3.59
CA ILE A 49 -4.32 8.57 3.34
C ILE A 49 -4.94 8.18 4.66
N ARG A 50 -6.21 8.52 4.84
CA ARG A 50 -7.05 8.03 5.94
C ARG A 50 -8.22 7.23 5.36
N ASN A 51 -8.21 5.93 5.62
CA ASN A 51 -9.28 5.02 5.19
C ASN A 51 -10.39 4.83 6.24
N TYR A 52 -10.18 5.34 7.46
CA TYR A 52 -11.15 5.25 8.54
C TYR A 52 -11.39 6.66 9.11
N LEU A 53 -12.59 7.20 8.87
CA LEU A 53 -12.91 8.62 9.11
C LEU A 53 -13.04 8.99 10.59
N VAL A 54 -12.97 8.03 11.51
CA VAL A 54 -12.93 8.28 12.97
C VAL A 54 -11.54 7.90 13.50
N PRO A 55 -10.62 8.87 13.64
CA PRO A 55 -9.32 8.64 14.27
C PRO A 55 -9.49 8.14 15.71
N GLY A 56 -8.70 7.13 16.12
CA GLY A 56 -8.73 6.61 17.49
C GLY A 56 -9.63 5.38 17.74
N GLY A 57 -10.31 4.85 16.72
CA GLY A 57 -10.93 3.51 16.75
C GLY A 57 -9.91 2.43 16.35
N PHE A 58 -9.67 1.45 17.22
CA PHE A 58 -8.38 0.79 17.55
C PHE A 58 -7.93 -0.44 16.72
N THR A 59 -6.61 -0.65 16.65
CA THR A 59 -5.88 -1.85 17.16
C THR A 59 -4.47 -1.41 17.56
N GLU A 60 -4.14 -1.53 18.86
CA GLU A 60 -3.03 -0.94 19.66
C GLU A 60 -2.15 0.20 19.08
N PRO A 61 -2.45 1.47 19.43
CA PRO A 61 -1.42 2.44 19.78
C PRO A 61 -0.94 2.20 21.23
N PRO A 62 0.34 1.96 21.50
CA PRO A 62 0.87 2.37 22.79
C PRO A 62 0.81 3.88 22.85
N SER A 63 0.32 4.38 23.97
CA SER A 63 0.35 5.79 24.39
C SER A 63 1.77 6.34 24.60
N SER A 64 2.77 5.82 23.89
CA SER A 64 4.20 6.20 24.02
C SER A 64 5.02 6.07 22.72
N GLY A 65 4.42 5.99 21.54
CA GLY A 65 5.14 6.24 20.26
C GLY A 65 5.85 5.06 19.58
N SER A 66 5.38 3.81 19.72
CA SER A 66 5.91 2.69 18.91
C SER A 66 5.04 1.42 18.87
N THR A 67 4.55 0.99 17.71
CA THR A 67 3.89 -0.33 17.55
C THR A 67 4.92 -1.45 17.74
N GLY A 68 4.64 -2.48 18.53
CA GLY A 68 5.59 -3.59 18.71
C GLY A 68 4.92 -4.96 18.69
N PHE A 69 5.71 -6.00 18.47
CA PHE A 69 5.24 -7.39 18.51
C PHE A 69 6.26 -8.29 19.19
N GLU A 70 5.75 -9.36 19.81
CA GLU A 70 6.54 -10.37 20.49
C GLU A 70 6.54 -11.66 19.68
N PHE A 71 7.67 -12.35 19.67
CA PHE A 71 7.82 -13.66 19.05
C PHE A 71 8.87 -14.49 19.79
N THR A 72 8.76 -15.82 19.66
CA THR A 72 9.69 -16.75 20.29
C THR A 72 10.59 -17.37 19.24
N VAL A 73 11.89 -17.29 19.47
CA VAL A 73 12.92 -18.00 18.72
C VAL A 73 13.18 -19.33 19.43
N THR A 74 12.88 -20.45 18.76
CA THR A 74 13.03 -21.80 19.32
C THR A 74 14.39 -22.42 19.03
N GLU A 75 15.10 -21.90 18.03
CA GLU A 75 16.42 -22.37 17.59
C GLU A 75 17.26 -21.15 17.22
N GLU A 76 18.50 -21.10 17.71
CA GLU A 76 19.43 -20.04 17.34
C GLU A 76 19.69 -20.07 15.83
N GLY A 77 19.64 -18.90 15.20
CA GLY A 77 19.92 -18.81 13.78
C GLY A 77 19.71 -17.42 13.25
N HIS A 78 19.90 -17.26 11.94
CA HIS A 78 19.69 -15.99 11.27
C HIS A 78 18.20 -15.70 11.07
N PHE A 79 17.77 -14.48 11.38
CA PHE A 79 16.40 -14.01 11.22
C PHE A 79 16.37 -12.72 10.40
N LEU A 80 15.49 -12.71 9.40
CA LEU A 80 15.11 -11.55 8.62
C LEU A 80 13.67 -11.17 8.98
N ILE A 81 13.49 -9.96 9.47
CA ILE A 81 12.17 -9.41 9.81
C ILE A 81 11.99 -8.12 9.03
N GLU A 82 10.94 -8.07 8.23
CA GLU A 82 10.70 -6.97 7.30
C GLU A 82 9.27 -6.45 7.44
N LEU A 83 9.13 -5.14 7.35
CA LEU A 83 7.86 -4.44 7.37
C LEU A 83 7.46 -4.04 5.95
N TYR A 84 6.21 -4.26 5.58
CA TYR A 84 5.64 -3.96 4.28
C TYR A 84 4.35 -3.16 4.44
N ARG A 85 4.07 -2.29 3.47
CA ARG A 85 2.68 -1.87 3.22
C ARG A 85 1.91 -3.03 2.62
N TYR A 86 0.63 -3.11 2.93
CA TYR A 86 -0.26 -4.11 2.33
C TYR A 86 -0.12 -4.08 0.79
N GLY A 87 -0.18 -5.24 0.14
CA GLY A 87 -0.10 -5.35 -1.32
C GLY A 87 1.29 -5.09 -1.94
N SER A 88 2.25 -4.53 -1.19
CA SER A 88 3.62 -4.27 -1.64
C SER A 88 4.45 -5.55 -1.63
N ASN A 89 5.32 -5.69 -2.63
CA ASN A 89 6.37 -6.71 -2.71
C ASN A 89 7.74 -6.18 -2.30
N ARG A 90 7.85 -4.89 -1.98
CA ARG A 90 9.08 -4.28 -1.48
C ARG A 90 8.93 -3.94 0.01
N PRO A 91 9.91 -4.30 0.85
CA PRO A 91 9.88 -3.90 2.25
C PRO A 91 9.94 -2.38 2.35
N LEU A 92 9.15 -1.83 3.26
CA LEU A 92 9.25 -0.46 3.71
C LEU A 92 10.54 -0.27 4.52
N THR A 93 10.87 -1.24 5.38
CA THR A 93 12.12 -1.31 6.12
C THR A 93 12.41 -2.74 6.56
N THR A 94 13.68 -3.03 6.80
CA THR A 94 14.14 -4.20 7.54
C THR A 94 14.24 -3.83 9.01
N LEU A 95 13.60 -4.61 9.88
CA LEU A 95 13.58 -4.40 11.34
C LEU A 95 14.67 -5.23 12.04
N VAL A 96 14.95 -6.42 11.52
CA VAL A 96 15.97 -7.34 12.01
C VAL A 96 16.60 -8.05 10.83
N ASP A 97 17.92 -8.15 10.83
CA ASP A 97 18.71 -8.92 9.86
C ASP A 97 19.99 -9.39 10.57
N GLU A 98 19.82 -10.36 11.48
CA GLU A 98 20.91 -10.81 12.36
C GLU A 98 20.65 -12.21 12.94
N ILE A 99 21.64 -12.75 13.66
CA ILE A 99 21.51 -14.01 14.40
C ILE A 99 20.84 -13.74 15.74
N LEU A 100 19.70 -14.40 15.99
CA LEU A 100 18.98 -14.34 17.26
C LEU A 100 19.18 -15.61 18.07
N GLN A 101 19.39 -15.43 19.36
CA GLN A 101 19.45 -16.53 20.34
C GLN A 101 18.04 -17.06 20.66
N THR A 102 17.97 -18.29 21.17
CA THR A 102 16.71 -18.86 21.65
C THR A 102 16.10 -18.02 22.77
N GLY A 103 14.79 -17.76 22.72
CA GLY A 103 14.10 -16.97 23.73
C GLY A 103 12.95 -16.14 23.18
N ASN A 104 12.36 -15.31 24.04
CA ASN A 104 11.33 -14.35 23.66
C ASN A 104 11.97 -13.03 23.25
N HIS A 105 11.56 -12.53 22.10
CA HIS A 105 12.04 -11.29 21.51
C HIS A 105 10.88 -10.33 21.31
N ARG A 106 11.15 -9.03 21.43
CA ARG A 106 10.20 -7.97 21.17
C ARG A 106 10.80 -7.00 20.17
N ILE A 107 10.10 -6.80 19.06
CA ILE A 107 10.46 -5.80 18.05
C ILE A 107 9.57 -4.59 18.24
N THR A 108 10.20 -3.42 18.17
CA THR A 108 9.54 -2.13 18.29
C THR A 108 9.67 -1.40 16.96
N ILE A 109 8.55 -1.10 16.33
CA ILE A 109 8.43 -0.32 15.10
C ILE A 109 8.30 1.15 15.49
N ALA A 110 9.24 1.96 15.01
CA ALA A 110 9.20 3.40 15.24
C ALA A 110 7.95 4.02 14.61
N ASP A 111 7.26 4.89 15.36
CA ASP A 111 6.01 5.50 14.93
C ASP A 111 6.15 6.35 13.66
N SER A 112 7.32 6.93 13.44
CA SER A 112 7.68 7.68 12.23
C SER A 112 7.65 6.84 10.95
N LEU A 113 7.74 5.51 11.05
CA LEU A 113 7.63 4.62 9.89
C LEU A 113 6.17 4.39 9.45
N LEU A 114 5.21 4.75 10.30
CA LEU A 114 3.83 4.30 10.20
C LEU A 114 2.89 5.48 9.91
N THR A 115 2.61 5.75 8.64
CA THR A 115 1.39 6.50 8.29
C THR A 115 0.16 5.60 8.47
N ASN A 116 -1.04 6.18 8.46
CA ASN A 116 -2.29 5.42 8.38
C ASN A 116 -2.27 4.43 7.24
N GLY A 117 -2.92 3.28 7.43
CA GLY A 117 -3.00 2.23 6.42
C GLY A 117 -2.75 0.85 6.98
N THR A 118 -2.78 -0.14 6.11
CA THR A 118 -2.58 -1.54 6.47
C THR A 118 -1.14 -1.95 6.21
N TYR A 119 -0.57 -2.66 7.18
CA TYR A 119 0.79 -3.15 7.14
C TYR A 119 0.82 -4.65 7.33
N ARG A 120 1.96 -5.20 6.93
CA ARG A 120 2.29 -6.60 7.06
C ARG A 120 3.73 -6.71 7.49
N TYR A 121 4.04 -7.56 8.43
CA TYR A 121 5.42 -7.94 8.70
C TYR A 121 5.62 -9.43 8.49
N THR A 122 6.81 -9.78 8.04
CA THR A 122 7.26 -11.16 7.87
C THR A 122 8.36 -11.44 8.87
N ILE A 123 8.38 -12.66 9.40
CA ILE A 123 9.48 -13.22 10.17
C ILE A 123 9.96 -14.44 9.40
N THR A 124 11.20 -14.41 8.96
CA THR A 124 11.84 -15.54 8.26
C THR A 124 13.11 -15.90 9.02
N GLY A 125 13.18 -17.13 9.51
CA GLY A 125 14.35 -17.65 10.19
C GLY A 125 14.53 -19.14 9.95
N THR A 126 15.56 -19.72 10.57
CA THR A 126 16.05 -21.08 10.32
C THR A 126 14.96 -22.15 10.37
N SER A 127 14.02 -22.04 11.31
CA SER A 127 12.88 -22.97 11.48
C SER A 127 11.54 -22.25 11.67
N GLN A 128 11.48 -20.97 11.33
CA GLN A 128 10.30 -20.12 11.57
C GLN A 128 9.97 -19.29 10.33
N GLN A 129 8.74 -19.41 9.87
CA GLN A 129 8.17 -18.48 8.92
C GLN A 129 6.80 -18.02 9.42
N SER A 130 6.62 -16.71 9.54
CA SER A 130 5.35 -16.12 9.96
C SER A 130 5.09 -14.85 9.19
N GLU A 131 3.82 -14.60 8.94
CA GLU A 131 3.31 -13.37 8.35
C GLU A 131 2.13 -12.89 9.20
N ARG A 132 2.11 -11.59 9.47
CA ARG A 132 1.06 -10.95 10.29
C ARG A 132 0.72 -9.60 9.71
N TYR A 133 -0.54 -9.23 9.86
CA TYR A 133 -1.09 -7.98 9.35
C TYR A 133 -1.60 -7.14 10.52
N PHE A 134 -1.50 -5.83 10.38
CA PHE A 134 -2.04 -4.88 11.35
C PHE A 134 -2.46 -3.59 10.67
N LEU A 135 -3.35 -2.84 11.32
CA LEU A 135 -3.88 -1.58 10.83
C LEU A 135 -3.32 -0.42 11.66
N VAL A 136 -2.95 0.66 11.00
CA VAL A 136 -2.55 1.92 11.63
C VAL A 136 -3.63 2.98 11.36
N ASN A 137 -4.18 3.57 12.42
CA ASN A 137 -5.19 4.62 12.33
C ASN A 137 -4.92 5.73 13.38
N LYS A 138 -4.34 6.82 12.91
CA LYS A 138 -3.81 7.98 13.63
C LYS A 138 -4.64 9.23 13.33
N PRO A 139 -4.78 10.14 14.32
CA PRO A 139 -5.25 11.50 14.08
C PRO A 139 -4.27 12.29 13.20
N ASP A 140 -4.73 13.38 12.61
CA ASP A 140 -3.92 14.22 11.70
C ASP A 140 -2.63 14.69 12.37
N SER A 141 -2.72 15.15 13.61
CA SER A 141 -1.57 15.62 14.37
C SER A 141 -0.46 14.57 14.56
N ALA A 142 -0.79 13.28 14.50
CA ALA A 142 0.18 12.18 14.63
C ALA A 142 0.63 11.59 13.29
N LEU A 143 0.11 12.10 12.16
CA LEU A 143 0.59 11.76 10.82
C LEU A 143 1.79 12.62 10.40
N LEU A 144 1.91 13.81 10.99
CA LEU A 144 3.07 14.67 10.80
C LEU A 144 4.35 13.89 11.14
N HIS A 145 5.35 13.99 10.27
CA HIS A 145 6.64 13.30 10.38
C HIS A 145 6.59 11.76 10.23
N THR A 146 5.47 11.20 9.79
CA THR A 146 5.41 9.79 9.37
C THR A 146 5.84 9.64 7.91
N ILE A 147 6.28 8.45 7.49
CA ILE A 147 6.56 8.18 6.07
C ILE A 147 5.25 8.28 5.27
N PRO A 148 5.14 9.21 4.29
CA PRO A 148 3.92 9.38 3.51
C PRO A 148 3.70 8.20 2.57
N PHE A 149 2.45 8.00 2.14
CA PHE A 149 2.13 6.98 1.13
C PHE A 149 2.92 7.19 -0.15
N GLU A 150 3.01 8.45 -0.59
CA GLU A 150 3.74 8.86 -1.77
C GLU A 150 4.20 10.32 -1.61
N ARG A 151 5.15 10.74 -2.43
CA ARG A 151 5.52 12.15 -2.59
C ARG A 151 5.22 12.62 -4.00
N THR A 152 4.77 13.85 -4.15
CA THR A 152 4.57 14.41 -5.48
C THR A 152 5.90 14.61 -6.21
N ASN A 153 5.89 14.38 -7.52
CA ASN A 153 7.02 14.67 -8.40
C ASN A 153 7.13 16.19 -8.68
N GLN A 154 8.04 16.59 -9.58
CA GLN A 154 8.24 18.00 -9.94
C GLN A 154 7.00 18.66 -10.59
N ASP A 155 6.13 17.86 -11.20
CA ASP A 155 4.88 18.30 -11.83
C ASP A 155 3.69 18.26 -10.85
N GLY A 156 3.95 18.02 -9.57
CA GLY A 156 2.93 17.94 -8.53
C GLY A 156 2.12 16.63 -8.56
N GLU A 157 2.51 15.66 -9.37
CA GLU A 157 1.77 14.41 -9.57
C GLU A 157 2.19 13.33 -8.56
N PHE A 158 1.22 12.50 -8.14
CA PHE A 158 1.46 11.30 -7.36
C PHE A 158 0.65 10.13 -7.91
N THR A 159 1.09 8.91 -7.60
CA THR A 159 0.40 7.67 -8.01
C THR A 159 0.50 6.64 -6.89
N ILE A 160 -0.65 6.11 -6.49
CA ILE A 160 -0.76 5.11 -5.44
C ILE A 160 -1.53 3.90 -5.98
N SER A 161 -0.91 2.73 -5.88
CA SER A 161 -1.58 1.47 -6.18
C SER A 161 -2.77 1.26 -5.24
N ILE A 162 -3.99 1.10 -5.78
CA ILE A 162 -5.20 0.87 -4.96
C ILE A 162 -5.08 -0.41 -4.14
N ARG A 163 -4.34 -1.40 -4.64
CA ARG A 163 -4.01 -2.62 -3.89
C ARG A 163 -3.36 -2.29 -2.55
N ASN A 164 -2.53 -1.25 -2.47
CA ASN A 164 -1.82 -0.89 -1.25
C ASN A 164 -2.72 -0.29 -0.17
N LEU A 165 -3.97 0.05 -0.53
CA LEU A 165 -4.96 0.62 0.38
C LEU A 165 -5.83 -0.43 1.05
N ALA A 166 -5.67 -1.71 0.66
CA ALA A 166 -6.41 -2.85 1.19
C ALA A 166 -7.95 -2.69 1.09
N LEU A 167 -8.46 -1.94 0.10
CA LEU A 167 -9.91 -1.68 -0.01
C LEU A 167 -10.70 -2.99 -0.15
N GLY A 168 -11.78 -3.12 0.62
CA GLY A 168 -12.66 -4.30 0.63
C GLY A 168 -12.11 -5.48 1.42
N GLU A 169 -10.91 -5.38 1.99
CA GLU A 169 -10.36 -6.42 2.86
C GLU A 169 -10.97 -6.34 4.26
N ILE A 170 -11.09 -7.49 4.94
CA ILE A 170 -11.59 -7.60 6.30
C ILE A 170 -10.42 -8.00 7.22
N PHE A 171 -10.13 -7.16 8.21
CA PHE A 171 -9.10 -7.43 9.21
C PHE A 171 -9.73 -7.83 10.54
N TYR A 172 -9.11 -8.81 11.21
CA TYR A 172 -9.53 -9.25 12.52
C TYR A 172 -8.50 -8.81 13.56
N ASP A 173 -8.94 -8.02 14.53
CA ASP A 173 -8.10 -7.53 15.65
C ASP A 173 -8.10 -8.48 16.87
N GLY A 174 -8.68 -9.67 16.69
CA GLY A 174 -8.89 -10.65 17.76
C GLY A 174 -10.24 -10.52 18.49
N LYS A 175 -10.97 -9.40 18.33
CA LYS A 175 -12.30 -9.17 18.94
C LYS A 175 -13.36 -8.78 17.91
N ASN A 176 -12.98 -8.02 16.89
CA ASN A 176 -13.85 -7.44 15.89
C ASN A 176 -13.30 -7.69 14.48
N SER A 177 -14.20 -7.66 13.49
CA SER A 177 -13.86 -7.58 12.08
C SER A 177 -13.97 -6.13 11.59
N ILE A 178 -12.95 -5.63 10.91
CA ILE A 178 -12.90 -4.28 10.36
C ILE A 178 -12.85 -4.40 8.84
N LEU A 179 -13.89 -3.92 8.17
CA LEU A 179 -13.88 -3.75 6.72
C LEU A 179 -13.11 -2.48 6.38
N ILE A 180 -12.12 -2.61 5.51
CA ILE A 180 -11.45 -1.46 4.92
C ILE A 180 -12.35 -0.90 3.83
N GLY A 181 -12.97 0.24 4.11
CA GLY A 181 -13.91 0.89 3.21
C GLY A 181 -13.28 1.40 1.92
N ASP A 182 -14.12 1.86 1.02
CA ASP A 182 -13.74 2.51 -0.24
C ASP A 182 -13.65 4.04 -0.11
N SER A 183 -14.09 4.57 1.03
CA SER A 183 -14.17 6.01 1.28
C SER A 183 -12.98 6.45 2.11
N LEU A 184 -12.16 7.31 1.53
CA LEU A 184 -10.90 7.75 2.11
C LEU A 184 -10.75 9.27 2.04
N LYS A 185 -9.93 9.80 2.95
CA LYS A 185 -9.45 11.17 2.94
C LYS A 185 -7.99 11.19 2.49
N ILE A 186 -7.68 12.02 1.51
CA ILE A 186 -6.30 12.35 1.12
C ILE A 186 -5.90 13.59 1.89
N LEU A 187 -4.68 13.58 2.42
CA LEU A 187 -4.09 14.71 3.12
C LEU A 187 -2.75 15.04 2.47
N VAL A 188 -2.57 16.29 2.11
CA VAL A 188 -1.35 16.81 1.52
C VAL A 188 -0.60 17.56 2.61
N GLN A 189 0.61 17.13 2.91
CA GLN A 189 1.51 17.77 3.86
C GLN A 189 2.63 18.51 3.13
N GLN A 190 2.90 19.74 3.55
CA GLN A 190 4.08 20.50 3.18
C GLN A 190 4.72 21.08 4.45
N GLY A 191 6.01 20.78 4.67
CA GLY A 191 6.65 21.08 5.95
C GLY A 191 5.91 20.37 7.09
N ASP A 192 5.47 21.15 8.09
CA ASP A 192 4.85 20.63 9.31
C ASP A 192 3.32 20.83 9.37
N THR A 193 2.69 21.13 8.22
CA THR A 193 1.24 21.37 8.15
C THR A 193 0.59 20.59 7.01
N PHE A 194 -0.70 20.29 7.18
CA PHE A 194 -1.54 19.83 6.08
C PHE A 194 -2.13 21.02 5.34
N THR A 195 -1.85 21.12 4.04
CA THR A 195 -2.20 22.26 3.19
C THR A 195 -3.39 22.00 2.27
N ALA A 196 -3.73 20.72 2.05
CA ALA A 196 -4.97 20.32 1.40
C ALA A 196 -5.52 19.03 2.00
N MET A 197 -6.84 18.90 2.01
CA MET A 197 -7.51 17.64 2.34
C MET A 197 -8.75 17.49 1.49
N ASP A 198 -8.98 16.30 0.95
CA ASP A 198 -10.22 15.99 0.24
C ASP A 198 -10.65 14.55 0.49
N SER A 199 -11.94 14.28 0.36
CA SER A 199 -12.53 12.96 0.54
C SER A 199 -12.99 12.41 -0.80
N LEU A 200 -12.64 11.16 -1.09
CA LEU A 200 -13.08 10.48 -2.29
C LEU A 200 -13.50 9.05 -1.99
N LYS A 201 -14.31 8.52 -2.90
CA LYS A 201 -14.69 7.11 -2.93
C LYS A 201 -13.94 6.44 -4.07
N LEU A 202 -13.22 5.37 -3.78
CA LEU A 202 -12.42 4.63 -4.74
C LEU A 202 -13.12 3.37 -5.24
N SER A 203 -12.83 2.98 -6.48
CA SER A 203 -13.15 1.65 -6.99
C SER A 203 -11.92 0.73 -6.85
N ARG A 204 -12.14 -0.56 -6.62
CA ARG A 204 -11.06 -1.57 -6.65
C ARG A 204 -10.60 -1.90 -8.07
N GLN A 205 -11.41 -1.56 -9.06
CA GLN A 205 -11.26 -2.03 -10.44
C GLN A 205 -10.95 -0.91 -11.43
N GLU A 206 -11.13 0.35 -11.03
CA GLU A 206 -11.01 1.50 -11.91
C GLU A 206 -10.00 2.49 -11.37
N ASP A 207 -9.23 3.07 -12.27
CA ASP A 207 -8.37 4.20 -11.94
C ASP A 207 -9.22 5.37 -11.45
N THR A 208 -8.70 6.08 -10.45
CA THR A 208 -9.33 7.30 -9.93
C THR A 208 -8.33 8.44 -10.03
N PHE A 209 -8.80 9.59 -10.50
CA PHE A 209 -8.01 10.82 -10.55
C PHE A 209 -8.56 11.85 -9.56
N ILE A 210 -7.67 12.56 -8.87
CA ILE A 210 -8.01 13.67 -7.99
C ILE A 210 -7.09 14.87 -8.21
N GLU A 211 -7.67 16.07 -8.22
CA GLU A 211 -6.92 17.32 -8.18
C GLU A 211 -7.08 17.98 -6.81
N LEU A 212 -5.96 18.30 -6.17
CA LEU A 212 -5.93 18.88 -4.83
C LEU A 212 -5.37 20.30 -4.93
N LYS A 213 -6.06 21.26 -4.30
CA LYS A 213 -5.61 22.65 -4.19
C LYS A 213 -4.97 22.88 -2.83
N SER A 214 -3.65 22.97 -2.82
CA SER A 214 -2.86 23.34 -1.66
C SER A 214 -3.04 24.82 -1.34
N GLN A 215 -3.44 25.10 -0.10
CA GLN A 215 -3.30 26.42 0.48
C GLN A 215 -1.86 26.53 0.94
N GLN A 216 -1.03 27.33 0.24
CA GLN A 216 0.35 27.59 0.67
C GLN A 216 0.35 27.98 2.17
N PRO A 217 1.30 27.46 2.97
CA PRO A 217 1.47 27.92 4.34
C PRO A 217 1.82 29.41 4.42
#